data_AF-A0A951RIG0-F1
#
_entry.id   AF-A0A951RIG0-F1
#
_cell.length_a   1.000
_cell.length_b   1.000
_cell.length_c   1.000
_cell.angle_alpha   90.00
_cell.angle_beta   90.00
_cell.angle_gamma   90.00
#
_symmetry.space_group_name_H-M   'P 1'
#
loop_
_entity.id
_entity.type
_entity.pdbx_description
1 polymer ?
#
loop_
_entity_poly.entity_id
_entity_poly.type
_entity_poly.pdbx_seq_one_letter_code
_entity_poly.pdbx_strand_id
1 'polypeptide(L)'
;MDPVKDGLTSVFNARFFKWMIIGSLGTFFLVFLITSPLLIKPRYSSEALIYVPLTLFSQQFDQQGIGFGGNAEIDGHIQILQSSLLLDSLNARFGLAEKWRIDSLEPGARHKMYSRIRSKVKISKTRYNSVSVKASDSDPVLAANIANAIVELGDLIKEDILRENRLSAYDFAKILYEEQNEEVLRLESAFESIRDAGSGSRISGIGLIREQTIYEAALWELNSRKSRYEMISRSLQMPLPKSYIVSPAVVAHKPSWPPRLLLSLAAVAIFAVLLIFVEIIRRDAA
;
A
#
# COMPACT_ATOMS: atom_id res chain seq x y z
N MET A 1 2.21 48.09 -45.74
CA MET A 1 2.26 48.50 -44.32
C MET A 1 1.10 47.80 -43.64
N ASP A 2 1.39 46.79 -42.84
CA ASP A 2 0.36 45.93 -42.23
C ASP A 2 -0.20 46.64 -40.98
N PRO A 3 -1.47 47.09 -40.98
CA PRO A 3 -2.06 47.80 -39.84
C PRO A 3 -2.14 46.94 -38.57
N VAL A 4 -1.98 45.62 -38.71
CA VAL A 4 -1.92 44.66 -37.60
C VAL A 4 -0.59 44.74 -36.83
N LYS A 5 0.53 45.05 -37.51
CA LYS A 5 1.86 45.15 -36.86
C LYS A 5 2.00 46.43 -36.03
N ASP A 6 1.44 47.54 -36.52
CA ASP A 6 1.45 48.83 -35.81
C ASP A 6 0.48 48.82 -34.60
N GLY A 7 -0.56 47.99 -34.66
CA GLY A 7 -1.43 47.67 -33.53
C GLY A 7 -0.69 46.95 -32.41
N LEU A 8 0.17 45.97 -32.71
CA LEU A 8 0.88 45.19 -31.69
C LEU A 8 2.03 45.94 -31.02
N THR A 9 2.79 46.76 -31.78
CA THR A 9 3.94 47.51 -31.26
C THR A 9 3.54 48.68 -30.36
N SER A 10 2.30 49.20 -30.50
CA SER A 10 1.73 50.22 -29.61
C SER A 10 1.20 49.68 -28.27
N VAL A 11 1.02 48.35 -28.15
CA VAL A 11 0.70 47.69 -26.86
C VAL A 11 1.91 47.72 -25.93
N PHE A 12 3.11 47.57 -26.51
CA PHE A 12 4.36 47.40 -25.77
C PHE A 12 5.14 48.71 -25.64
N ASN A 13 4.51 49.73 -25.07
CA ASN A 13 5.17 51.02 -24.82
C ASN A 13 6.20 50.94 -23.67
N ALA A 14 7.21 51.82 -23.69
CA ALA A 14 8.23 51.87 -22.64
C ALA A 14 7.67 52.07 -21.22
N ARG A 15 6.50 52.72 -21.08
CA ARG A 15 5.79 52.84 -19.80
C ARG A 15 5.21 51.50 -19.34
N PHE A 16 4.62 50.72 -20.24
CA PHE A 16 4.10 49.39 -19.94
C PHE A 16 5.21 48.45 -19.47
N PHE A 17 6.35 48.41 -20.18
CA PHE A 17 7.51 47.62 -19.73
C PHE A 17 8.05 48.06 -18.37
N LYS A 18 8.12 49.37 -18.07
CA LYS A 18 8.55 49.86 -16.74
C LYS A 18 7.62 49.37 -15.63
N TRP A 19 6.31 49.52 -15.79
CA TRP A 19 5.32 49.06 -14.80
C TRP A 19 5.29 47.54 -14.66
N MET A 20 5.47 46.81 -15.77
CA MET A 20 5.56 45.35 -15.77
C MET A 20 6.79 44.87 -14.99
N ILE A 21 7.95 45.48 -15.19
CA ILE A 21 9.19 45.12 -14.47
C ILE A 21 9.07 45.43 -12.97
N ILE A 22 8.59 46.63 -12.62
CA ILE A 22 8.42 47.04 -11.21
C ILE A 22 7.39 46.13 -10.51
N GLY A 23 6.25 45.88 -11.15
CA GLY A 23 5.20 45.00 -10.61
C GLY A 23 5.66 43.54 -10.48
N SER A 24 6.46 43.05 -11.43
CA SER A 24 7.04 41.70 -11.37
C SER A 24 8.03 41.58 -10.21
N LEU A 25 8.92 42.55 -10.03
CA LEU A 25 9.88 42.56 -8.93
C LEU A 25 9.18 42.67 -7.57
N GLY A 26 8.13 43.50 -7.48
CA GLY A 26 7.28 43.61 -6.29
C GLY A 26 6.56 42.30 -5.97
N THR A 27 5.95 41.66 -6.96
CA THR A 27 5.26 40.36 -6.81
C THR A 27 6.23 39.27 -6.37
N PHE A 28 7.42 39.22 -6.97
CA PHE A 28 8.47 38.29 -6.56
C PHE A 28 8.83 38.45 -5.09
N PHE A 29 9.14 39.67 -4.66
CA PHE A 29 9.55 39.94 -3.29
C PHE A 29 8.42 39.66 -2.29
N LEU A 30 7.18 40.02 -2.64
CA LEU A 30 6.00 39.77 -1.82
C LEU A 30 5.78 38.26 -1.61
N VAL A 31 5.81 37.47 -2.70
CA VAL A 31 5.64 36.01 -2.61
C VAL A 31 6.80 35.36 -1.87
N PHE A 32 8.02 35.82 -2.09
CA PHE A 32 9.19 35.34 -1.37
C PHE A 32 9.09 35.60 0.14
N LEU A 33 8.60 36.77 0.53
CA LEU A 33 8.37 37.15 1.92
C LEU A 33 7.23 36.34 2.56
N ILE A 34 6.10 36.19 1.87
CA ILE A 34 4.96 35.39 2.35
C ILE A 34 5.36 33.92 2.54
N THR A 35 6.22 33.42 1.65
CA THR A 35 6.70 32.04 1.66
C THR A 35 7.90 31.84 2.61
N SER A 36 8.25 32.87 3.40
CA SER A 36 9.29 32.81 4.41
C SER A 36 8.93 31.80 5.52
N PRO A 37 9.93 31.12 6.12
CA PRO A 37 9.74 30.26 7.30
C PRO A 37 9.02 30.93 8.48
N LEU A 38 9.02 32.26 8.52
CA LEU A 38 8.33 33.06 9.53
C LEU A 38 6.79 32.93 9.44
N LEU A 39 6.25 32.82 8.22
CA LEU A 39 4.81 32.74 7.97
C LEU A 39 4.36 31.32 7.65
N ILE A 40 5.15 30.60 6.84
CA ILE A 40 4.84 29.25 6.41
C ILE A 40 5.88 28.29 6.97
N LYS A 41 5.47 27.45 7.93
CA LYS A 41 6.36 26.45 8.52
C LYS A 41 6.92 25.52 7.43
N PRO A 42 8.25 25.33 7.36
CA PRO A 42 8.84 24.39 6.43
C PRO A 42 8.30 22.98 6.70
N ARG A 43 8.18 22.20 5.65
CA ARG A 43 7.89 20.77 5.73
C ARG A 43 9.05 19.99 5.14
N TYR A 44 9.38 18.91 5.83
CA TYR A 44 10.40 17.94 5.47
C TYR A 44 9.68 16.67 5.04
N SER A 45 10.26 15.97 4.06
CA SER A 45 9.70 14.73 3.54
C SER A 45 10.76 13.64 3.55
N SER A 46 10.41 12.49 4.11
CA SER A 46 11.26 11.31 4.19
C SER A 46 10.55 10.13 3.51
N GLU A 47 11.33 9.28 2.85
CA GLU A 47 10.83 8.19 2.00
C GLU A 47 11.48 6.86 2.38
N ALA A 48 10.65 5.86 2.66
CA ALA A 48 11.06 4.47 2.73
C ALA A 48 10.67 3.76 1.43
N LEU A 49 11.59 2.95 0.90
CA LEU A 49 11.39 2.17 -0.32
C LEU A 49 11.50 0.68 0.01
N ILE A 50 10.44 -0.07 -0.27
CA ILE A 50 10.36 -1.50 0.07
C ILE A 50 9.96 -2.36 -1.12
N TYR A 51 10.40 -3.61 -1.14
CA TYR A 51 9.77 -4.66 -1.94
C TYR A 51 8.88 -5.53 -1.07
N VAL A 52 7.69 -5.82 -1.57
CA VAL A 52 6.74 -6.74 -0.92
C VAL A 52 7.21 -8.17 -1.22
N PRO A 53 7.25 -9.07 -0.23
CA PRO A 53 7.62 -10.46 -0.47
C PRO A 53 6.43 -11.25 -1.02
N LEU A 54 6.73 -12.37 -1.69
CA LEU A 54 5.72 -13.38 -1.97
C LEU A 54 5.20 -13.99 -0.66
N THR A 55 3.88 -14.14 -0.55
CA THR A 55 3.21 -14.67 0.66
C THR A 55 2.68 -16.09 0.48
N LEU A 56 2.52 -16.54 -0.78
CA LEU A 56 2.04 -17.88 -1.12
C LEU A 56 3.16 -18.91 -0.99
N PHE A 57 2.98 -19.86 -0.06
CA PHE A 57 3.96 -20.89 0.25
C PHE A 57 4.28 -21.82 -0.93
N SER A 58 3.27 -22.21 -1.72
CA SER A 58 3.48 -23.03 -2.92
C SER A 58 4.42 -22.36 -3.92
N GLN A 59 4.24 -21.06 -4.15
CA GLN A 59 5.07 -20.29 -5.07
C GLN A 59 6.50 -20.09 -4.55
N GLN A 60 6.69 -19.99 -3.24
CA GLN A 60 8.03 -19.95 -2.63
C GLN A 60 8.79 -21.27 -2.83
N PHE A 61 8.08 -22.40 -2.74
CA PHE A 61 8.64 -23.72 -2.99
C PHE A 61 9.07 -23.90 -4.45
N ASP A 62 8.21 -23.52 -5.39
CA ASP A 62 8.48 -23.63 -6.82
C ASP A 62 9.66 -22.74 -7.27
N GLN A 63 9.82 -21.57 -6.64
CA GLN A 63 10.91 -20.63 -6.93
C GLN A 63 12.22 -20.95 -6.21
N GLN A 64 12.28 -22.04 -5.43
CA GLN A 64 13.46 -22.45 -4.65
C GLN A 64 14.03 -21.31 -3.78
N GLY A 65 13.17 -20.41 -3.27
CA GLY A 65 13.63 -19.23 -2.56
C GLY A 65 12.55 -18.19 -2.32
N ILE A 66 12.97 -17.06 -1.75
CA ILE A 66 12.07 -15.94 -1.47
C ILE A 66 12.15 -14.94 -2.64
N GLY A 67 11.02 -14.69 -3.28
CA GLY A 67 10.89 -13.76 -4.40
C GLY A 67 10.11 -12.49 -4.03
N PHE A 68 10.12 -11.52 -4.95
CA PHE A 68 9.32 -10.31 -4.86
C PHE A 68 7.86 -10.60 -5.25
N GLY A 69 6.93 -10.01 -4.52
CA GLY A 69 5.50 -10.08 -4.77
C GLY A 69 5.14 -9.55 -6.16
N GLY A 70 4.12 -10.16 -6.76
CA GLY A 70 3.52 -9.69 -7.99
C GLY A 70 2.63 -8.47 -7.75
N ASN A 71 1.88 -8.09 -8.78
CA ASN A 71 1.01 -6.91 -8.71
C ASN A 71 -0.05 -7.04 -7.62
N ALA A 72 -0.66 -8.23 -7.47
CA ALA A 72 -1.71 -8.48 -6.48
C ALA A 72 -1.19 -8.36 -5.04
N GLU A 73 -0.01 -8.92 -4.75
CA GLU A 73 0.62 -8.83 -3.43
C GLU A 73 0.97 -7.38 -3.09
N ILE A 74 1.48 -6.63 -4.07
CA ILE A 74 1.83 -5.22 -3.89
C ILE A 74 0.58 -4.38 -3.60
N ASP A 75 -0.48 -4.55 -4.39
CA ASP A 75 -1.71 -3.76 -4.25
C ASP A 75 -2.41 -4.09 -2.92
N GLY A 76 -2.46 -5.37 -2.56
CA GLY A 76 -2.95 -5.81 -1.25
C GLY A 76 -2.13 -5.25 -0.09
N HIS A 77 -0.80 -5.20 -0.22
CA HIS A 77 0.05 -4.60 0.81
C HIS A 77 -0.17 -3.09 0.92
N ILE A 78 -0.29 -2.36 -0.19
CA ILE A 78 -0.62 -0.93 -0.17
C ILE A 78 -1.97 -0.69 0.53
N GLN A 79 -2.96 -1.54 0.32
CA GLN A 79 -4.25 -1.47 1.01
C GLN A 79 -4.09 -1.62 2.53
N ILE A 80 -3.27 -2.57 2.99
CA ILE A 80 -2.93 -2.73 4.41
C ILE A 80 -2.27 -1.47 4.95
N LEU A 81 -1.32 -0.89 4.19
CA LEU A 81 -0.60 0.33 4.58
C LEU A 81 -1.52 1.57 4.67
N GLN A 82 -2.71 1.51 4.07
CA GLN A 82 -3.70 2.58 4.07
C GLN A 82 -4.92 2.30 4.96
N SER A 83 -4.92 1.18 5.69
CA SER A 83 -6.02 0.72 6.53
C SER A 83 -6.25 1.62 7.75
N SER A 84 -7.48 1.62 8.28
CA SER A 84 -7.81 2.31 9.54
C SER A 84 -6.99 1.77 10.71
N LEU A 85 -6.75 0.46 10.76
CA LEU A 85 -5.93 -0.17 11.78
C LEU A 85 -4.50 0.39 11.79
N LEU A 86 -3.89 0.57 10.61
CA LEU A 86 -2.56 1.20 10.54
C LEU A 86 -2.60 2.64 11.04
N LEU A 87 -3.61 3.42 10.62
CA LEU A 87 -3.75 4.83 11.05
C LEU A 87 -3.94 4.96 12.56
N ASP A 88 -4.71 4.06 13.18
CA ASP A 88 -4.90 4.00 14.62
C ASP A 88 -3.61 3.60 15.33
N SER A 89 -2.89 2.60 14.82
CA SER A 89 -1.59 2.17 15.36
C SER A 89 -0.53 3.26 15.28
N LEU A 90 -0.50 4.05 14.20
CA LEU A 90 0.37 5.23 14.10
C LEU A 90 0.02 6.28 15.15
N ASN A 91 -1.27 6.56 15.34
CA ASN A 91 -1.70 7.52 16.37
C ASN A 91 -1.31 7.04 17.76
N ALA A 92 -1.53 5.76 18.08
CA ALA A 92 -1.16 5.16 19.34
C ALA A 92 0.37 5.22 19.60
N ARG A 93 1.19 4.95 18.57
CA ARG A 93 2.66 4.97 18.69
C ARG A 93 3.23 6.37 18.86
N PHE A 94 2.68 7.38 18.19
CA PHE A 94 3.29 8.71 18.12
C PHE A 94 2.52 9.83 18.83
N GLY A 95 1.33 9.54 19.39
CA GLY A 95 0.46 10.54 20.02
C GLY A 95 0.04 11.63 19.04
N LEU A 96 -0.33 11.26 17.80
CA LEU A 96 -0.54 12.23 16.72
C LEU A 96 -1.72 13.17 16.97
N ALA A 97 -2.81 12.65 17.54
CA ALA A 97 -3.99 13.43 17.88
C ALA A 97 -3.64 14.56 18.86
N GLU A 98 -2.89 14.27 19.92
CA GLU A 98 -2.46 15.24 20.92
C GLU A 98 -1.51 16.29 20.30
N LYS A 99 -0.48 15.84 19.56
CA LYS A 99 0.48 16.73 18.88
C LYS A 99 -0.19 17.70 17.92
N TRP A 100 -1.29 17.29 17.28
CA TRP A 100 -2.04 18.11 16.34
C TRP A 100 -3.26 18.78 16.98
N ARG A 101 -3.43 18.68 18.30
CA ARG A 101 -4.53 19.30 19.07
C ARG A 101 -5.90 18.92 18.51
N ILE A 102 -6.05 17.64 18.15
CA ILE A 102 -7.32 17.05 17.76
C ILE A 102 -7.97 16.57 19.05
N ASP A 103 -9.07 17.22 19.44
CA ASP A 103 -9.85 16.81 20.60
C ASP A 103 -10.50 15.45 20.30
N SER A 104 -10.15 14.43 21.06
CA SER A 104 -10.68 13.07 20.92
C SER A 104 -12.17 12.96 21.25
N LEU A 105 -12.72 13.93 22.00
CA LEU A 105 -14.12 13.97 22.41
C LEU A 105 -15.02 14.66 21.36
N GLU A 106 -14.44 15.37 20.38
CA GLU A 106 -15.19 16.03 19.31
C GLU A 106 -15.83 14.98 18.38
N PRO A 107 -17.13 15.11 18.05
CA PRO A 107 -17.74 14.30 17.00
C PRO A 107 -16.95 14.41 15.69
N GLY A 108 -16.50 13.27 15.15
CA GLY A 108 -15.69 13.25 13.92
C GLY A 108 -14.18 13.41 14.12
N ALA A 109 -13.69 13.46 15.36
CA ALA A 109 -12.25 13.52 15.67
C ALA A 109 -11.41 12.47 14.92
N ARG A 110 -11.89 11.23 14.86
CA ARG A 110 -11.23 10.13 14.13
C ARG A 110 -11.11 10.40 12.64
N HIS A 111 -12.16 10.93 12.01
CA HIS A 111 -12.13 11.30 10.59
C HIS A 111 -11.13 12.44 10.33
N LYS A 112 -11.12 13.47 11.17
CA LYS A 112 -10.18 14.58 11.11
C LYS A 112 -8.73 14.11 11.27
N MET A 113 -8.48 13.20 12.22
CA MET A 113 -7.17 12.56 12.41
C MET A 113 -6.75 11.78 11.17
N TYR A 114 -7.61 10.93 10.63
CA TYR A 114 -7.32 10.14 9.43
C TYR A 114 -7.02 11.02 8.21
N SER A 115 -7.86 12.03 7.98
CA SER A 115 -7.63 13.01 6.90
C SER A 115 -6.28 13.70 7.07
N ARG A 116 -5.91 14.06 8.31
CA ARG A 116 -4.62 14.69 8.61
C ARG A 116 -3.44 13.76 8.32
N ILE A 117 -3.49 12.49 8.74
CA ILE A 117 -2.44 11.51 8.45
C ILE A 117 -2.34 11.28 6.93
N ARG A 118 -3.46 11.04 6.24
CA ARG A 118 -3.50 10.82 4.79
C ARG A 118 -2.98 12.02 3.99
N SER A 119 -3.17 13.24 4.48
CA SER A 119 -2.59 14.44 3.84
C SER A 119 -1.06 14.54 3.96
N LYS A 120 -0.48 13.86 4.96
CA LYS A 120 0.95 13.88 5.28
C LYS A 120 1.70 12.66 4.77
N VAL A 121 0.99 11.56 4.50
CA VAL A 121 1.53 10.28 4.09
C VAL A 121 1.09 9.96 2.66
N LYS A 122 2.04 9.68 1.78
CA LYS A 122 1.80 9.23 0.42
C LYS A 122 2.42 7.86 0.22
N ILE A 123 1.58 6.86 -0.02
CA ILE A 123 1.98 5.49 -0.31
C ILE A 123 1.62 5.20 -1.76
N SER A 124 2.57 4.71 -2.54
CA SER A 124 2.34 4.38 -3.95
C SER A 124 3.30 3.32 -4.46
N LYS A 125 2.82 2.50 -5.39
CA LYS A 125 3.66 1.61 -6.19
C LYS A 125 4.57 2.41 -7.13
N THR A 126 5.83 2.00 -7.25
CA THR A 126 6.80 2.57 -8.19
C THR A 126 6.78 1.83 -9.53
N ARG A 127 7.49 2.38 -10.52
CA ARG A 127 7.66 1.73 -11.84
C ARG A 127 8.46 0.43 -11.79
N TYR A 128 9.16 0.15 -10.69
CA TYR A 128 10.02 -1.01 -10.50
C TYR A 128 9.39 -2.05 -9.56
N ASN A 129 8.07 -2.05 -9.40
CA ASN A 129 7.31 -2.94 -8.51
C ASN A 129 7.74 -2.88 -7.02
N SER A 130 8.36 -1.78 -6.60
CA SER A 130 8.54 -1.45 -5.19
C SER A 130 7.41 -0.56 -4.69
N VAL A 131 7.28 -0.45 -3.37
CA VAL A 131 6.35 0.46 -2.70
C VAL A 131 7.15 1.59 -2.09
N SER A 132 6.77 2.82 -2.45
CA SER A 132 7.29 4.05 -1.88
C SER A 132 6.34 4.53 -0.79
N VAL A 133 6.87 4.73 0.41
CA VAL A 133 6.17 5.26 1.58
C VAL A 133 6.80 6.59 1.96
N LYS A 134 6.13 7.69 1.63
CA LYS A 134 6.59 9.05 1.94
C LYS A 134 5.78 9.64 3.09
N ALA A 135 6.45 10.18 4.09
CA ALA A 135 5.81 10.92 5.17
C ALA A 135 6.39 12.34 5.22
N SER A 136 5.53 13.33 5.50
CA SER A 136 5.92 14.73 5.53
C SER A 136 5.42 15.44 6.79
N ASP A 137 6.35 16.06 7.52
CA ASP A 137 6.04 16.82 8.72
C ASP A 137 6.95 18.07 8.84
N SER A 138 6.60 18.99 9.74
CA SER A 138 7.48 20.11 10.08
C SER A 138 8.67 19.67 10.93
N ASP A 139 8.53 18.57 11.68
CA ASP A 139 9.65 17.88 12.33
C ASP A 139 10.25 16.83 11.36
N PRO A 140 11.50 16.99 10.90
CA PRO A 140 12.14 16.05 9.98
C PRO A 140 12.38 14.67 10.61
N VAL A 141 12.56 14.59 11.93
CA VAL A 141 12.75 13.33 12.65
C VAL A 141 11.44 12.57 12.71
N LEU A 142 10.35 13.26 13.05
CA LEU A 142 9.02 12.67 13.04
C LEU A 142 8.63 12.16 11.64
N ALA A 143 8.95 12.90 10.58
CA ALA A 143 8.70 12.47 9.21
C ALA A 143 9.40 11.13 8.87
N ALA A 144 10.69 11.00 9.19
CA ALA A 144 11.43 9.75 8.98
C ALA A 144 10.85 8.60 9.81
N ASN A 145 10.56 8.86 11.09
CA ASN A 145 10.02 7.85 12.00
C ASN A 145 8.63 7.35 11.56
N ILE A 146 7.76 8.24 11.08
CA ILE A 146 6.44 7.85 10.57
C ILE A 146 6.58 6.96 9.32
N ALA A 147 7.43 7.34 8.36
CA ALA A 147 7.62 6.55 7.14
C ALA A 147 8.13 5.13 7.44
N ASN A 148 9.12 5.01 8.33
CA ASN A 148 9.63 3.70 8.76
C ASN A 148 8.59 2.90 9.56
N ALA A 149 7.85 3.56 10.46
CA ALA A 149 6.83 2.90 11.26
C ALA A 149 5.65 2.40 10.43
N ILE A 150 5.28 3.07 9.33
CA ILE A 150 4.26 2.56 8.40
C ILE A 150 4.67 1.20 7.83
N VAL A 151 5.93 1.06 7.41
CA VAL A 151 6.46 -0.21 6.89
C VAL A 151 6.41 -1.30 7.96
N GLU A 152 6.92 -1.00 9.15
CA GLU A 152 6.98 -1.94 10.27
C GLU A 152 5.57 -2.38 10.72
N LEU A 153 4.67 -1.43 10.98
CA LEU A 153 3.30 -1.71 11.38
C LEU A 153 2.52 -2.43 10.28
N GLY A 154 2.78 -2.07 9.02
CA GLY A 154 2.20 -2.75 7.87
C GLY A 154 2.58 -4.21 7.78
N ASP A 155 3.85 -4.54 8.04
CA ASP A 155 4.31 -5.93 8.10
C ASP A 155 3.69 -6.68 9.27
N LEU A 156 3.57 -6.05 10.45
CA LEU A 156 2.91 -6.66 11.61
C LEU A 156 1.44 -6.95 11.34
N ILE A 157 0.68 -5.98 10.82
CA ILE A 157 -0.74 -6.16 10.47
C ILE A 157 -0.89 -7.26 9.42
N LYS A 158 -0.01 -7.29 8.41
CA LYS A 158 0.00 -8.35 7.39
C LYS A 158 0.30 -9.72 8.01
N GLU A 159 1.25 -9.78 8.95
CA GLU A 159 1.60 -11.01 9.67
C GLU A 159 0.39 -11.56 10.43
N ASP A 160 -0.32 -10.69 11.16
CA ASP A 160 -1.50 -11.07 11.93
C ASP A 160 -2.61 -11.64 11.04
N ILE A 161 -2.96 -10.93 9.95
CA ILE A 161 -3.98 -11.38 8.98
C ILE A 161 -3.60 -12.72 8.35
N LEU A 162 -2.35 -12.88 7.93
CA LEU A 162 -1.90 -14.12 7.28
C LEU A 162 -1.80 -15.28 8.27
N ARG A 163 -1.43 -15.03 9.53
CA ARG A 163 -1.41 -16.05 10.58
C ARG A 163 -2.82 -16.56 10.85
N GLU A 164 -3.80 -15.67 10.96
CA GLU A 164 -5.22 -16.04 11.13
C GLU A 164 -5.74 -16.90 9.95
N ASN A 165 -5.40 -16.50 8.73
CA ASN A 165 -5.76 -17.26 7.52
C ASN A 165 -5.12 -18.65 7.50
N ARG A 166 -3.86 -18.78 7.94
CA ARG A 166 -3.15 -20.07 7.99
C ARG A 166 -3.71 -21.00 9.05
N LEU A 167 -4.11 -20.47 10.20
CA LEU A 167 -4.78 -21.24 11.25
C LEU A 167 -6.12 -21.78 10.73
N SER A 168 -6.94 -20.91 10.13
CA SER A 168 -8.22 -21.32 9.52
C SER A 168 -8.03 -22.39 8.44
N ALA A 169 -7.01 -22.25 7.58
CA ALA A 169 -6.70 -23.23 6.54
C ALA A 169 -6.19 -24.56 7.13
N TYR A 170 -5.43 -24.51 8.22
CA TYR A 170 -4.95 -25.70 8.93
C TYR A 170 -6.11 -26.47 9.55
N ASP A 171 -7.00 -25.80 10.27
CA ASP A 171 -8.15 -26.43 10.91
C ASP A 171 -9.08 -27.08 9.86
N PHE A 172 -9.34 -26.37 8.76
CA PHE A 172 -10.12 -26.90 7.65
C PHE A 172 -9.46 -28.14 7.01
N ALA A 173 -8.16 -28.10 6.75
CA ALA A 173 -7.44 -29.23 6.16
C ALA A 173 -7.37 -30.43 7.11
N LYS A 174 -7.28 -30.18 8.42
CA LYS A 174 -7.30 -31.21 9.46
C LYS A 174 -8.64 -31.95 9.47
N ILE A 175 -9.76 -31.21 9.50
CA ILE A 175 -11.11 -31.78 9.46
C ILE A 175 -11.27 -32.66 8.22
N LEU A 176 -10.92 -32.15 7.03
CA LEU A 176 -11.04 -32.92 5.79
C LEU A 176 -10.18 -34.19 5.78
N TYR A 177 -9.01 -34.17 6.41
CA TYR A 177 -8.15 -35.35 6.56
C TYR A 177 -8.76 -36.36 7.52
N GLU A 178 -9.26 -35.91 8.68
CA GLU A 178 -9.87 -36.76 9.70
C GLU A 178 -11.16 -37.43 9.19
N GLU A 179 -12.04 -36.68 8.53
CA GLU A 179 -13.27 -37.22 7.91
C GLU A 179 -12.96 -38.30 6.87
N GLN A 180 -11.96 -38.07 6.01
CA GLN A 180 -11.54 -39.05 5.01
C GLN A 180 -10.92 -40.29 5.68
N ASN A 181 -10.15 -40.09 6.74
CA ASN A 181 -9.54 -41.19 7.49
C ASN A 181 -10.60 -42.08 8.12
N GLU A 182 -11.65 -41.49 8.71
CA GLU A 182 -12.79 -42.25 9.23
C GLU A 182 -13.54 -43.02 8.13
N GLU A 183 -13.74 -42.41 6.95
CA GLU A 183 -14.39 -43.09 5.84
C GLU A 183 -13.57 -44.28 5.35
N VAL A 184 -12.24 -44.14 5.23
CA VAL A 184 -11.34 -45.26 4.91
C VAL A 184 -11.46 -46.38 5.94
N LEU A 185 -11.51 -46.06 7.24
CA LEU A 185 -11.68 -47.07 8.30
C LEU A 185 -13.05 -47.78 8.22
N ARG A 186 -14.12 -47.07 7.84
CA ARG A 186 -15.44 -47.68 7.59
C ARG A 186 -15.41 -48.62 6.39
N LEU A 187 -14.79 -48.19 5.29
CA LEU A 187 -14.65 -48.99 4.07
C LEU A 187 -13.76 -50.22 4.31
N GLU A 188 -12.69 -50.09 5.09
CA GLU A 188 -11.81 -51.19 5.51
C GLU A 188 -12.61 -52.25 6.28
N SER A 189 -13.34 -51.81 7.31
CA SER A 189 -14.20 -52.69 8.12
C SER A 189 -15.27 -53.39 7.27
N ALA A 190 -15.90 -52.67 6.33
CA ALA A 190 -16.89 -53.22 5.41
C ALA A 190 -16.27 -54.26 4.46
N PHE A 191 -15.12 -53.95 3.88
CA PHE A 191 -14.38 -54.84 2.99
C PHE A 191 -13.95 -56.14 3.70
N GLU A 192 -13.43 -56.05 4.93
CA GLU A 192 -13.08 -57.23 5.73
C GLU A 192 -14.29 -58.13 6.00
N SER A 193 -15.44 -57.54 6.37
CA SER A 193 -16.67 -58.30 6.61
C SER A 193 -17.17 -59.06 5.37
N ILE A 194 -17.06 -58.46 4.18
CA ILE A 194 -17.44 -59.09 2.91
C ILE A 194 -16.45 -60.18 2.52
N ARG A 195 -15.15 -59.96 2.75
CA ARG A 195 -14.11 -60.95 2.51
C ARG A 195 -14.34 -62.21 3.35
N ASP A 196 -14.62 -62.02 4.64
CA ASP A 196 -14.84 -63.12 5.58
C ASP A 196 -16.14 -63.90 5.26
N ALA A 197 -17.22 -63.20 4.88
CA ALA A 197 -18.46 -63.82 4.43
C ALA A 197 -18.34 -64.52 3.05
N GLY A 198 -17.52 -63.98 2.16
CA GLY A 198 -17.31 -64.46 0.79
C GLY A 198 -16.45 -65.72 0.67
N SER A 199 -15.68 -66.07 1.72
CA SER A 199 -14.84 -67.28 1.77
C SER A 199 -15.62 -68.61 1.56
N GLY A 200 -16.95 -68.59 1.61
CA GLY A 200 -17.81 -69.76 1.40
C GLY A 200 -18.54 -69.84 0.05
N SER A 201 -18.53 -68.79 -0.79
CA SER A 201 -19.39 -68.72 -1.99
C SER A 201 -18.62 -68.36 -3.26
N ARG A 202 -18.64 -69.26 -4.26
CA ARG A 202 -17.88 -69.17 -5.53
C ARG A 202 -18.34 -68.05 -6.50
N ILE A 203 -19.37 -67.27 -6.16
CA ILE A 203 -19.98 -66.26 -7.06
C ILE A 203 -19.70 -64.80 -6.62
N SER A 204 -18.94 -64.57 -5.55
CA SER A 204 -18.71 -63.21 -5.00
C SER A 204 -17.64 -62.33 -5.69
N GLY A 205 -17.02 -62.78 -6.79
CA GLY A 205 -15.80 -62.11 -7.31
C GLY A 205 -15.98 -60.68 -7.80
N ILE A 206 -17.07 -60.37 -8.50
CA ILE A 206 -17.28 -59.03 -9.11
C ILE A 206 -17.60 -57.96 -8.04
N GLY A 207 -18.37 -58.33 -7.00
CA GLY A 207 -18.68 -57.42 -5.89
C GLY A 207 -17.45 -57.07 -5.07
N LEU A 208 -16.61 -58.08 -4.76
CA LEU A 208 -15.34 -57.88 -4.06
C LEU A 208 -14.39 -56.94 -4.81
N ILE A 209 -14.27 -57.08 -6.13
CA ILE A 209 -13.42 -56.21 -6.97
C ILE A 209 -13.92 -54.76 -6.93
N ARG A 210 -15.24 -54.55 -6.97
CA ARG A 210 -15.82 -53.20 -6.90
C ARG A 210 -15.51 -52.54 -5.55
N GLU A 211 -15.74 -53.24 -4.45
CA GLU A 211 -15.45 -52.72 -3.11
C GLU A 211 -13.96 -52.45 -2.91
N GLN A 212 -13.09 -53.36 -3.37
CA GLN A 212 -11.64 -53.14 -3.37
C GLN A 212 -11.27 -51.86 -4.15
N THR A 213 -11.87 -51.65 -5.32
CA THR A 213 -11.61 -50.46 -6.15
C THR A 213 -12.02 -49.16 -5.41
N ILE A 214 -13.17 -49.17 -4.73
CA ILE A 214 -13.65 -48.03 -3.95
C ILE A 214 -12.70 -47.74 -2.77
N TYR A 215 -12.28 -48.79 -2.05
CA TYR A 215 -11.34 -48.68 -0.95
C TYR A 215 -9.97 -48.12 -1.40
N GLU A 216 -9.42 -48.64 -2.49
CA GLU A 216 -8.15 -48.15 -3.07
C GLU A 216 -8.26 -46.68 -3.51
N ALA A 217 -9.39 -46.28 -4.10
CA ALA A 217 -9.63 -44.88 -4.45
C ALA A 217 -9.69 -43.98 -3.21
N ALA A 218 -10.37 -44.43 -2.14
CA ALA A 218 -10.45 -43.70 -0.88
C ALA A 218 -9.08 -43.56 -0.19
N LEU A 219 -8.22 -44.59 -0.26
CA LEU A 219 -6.83 -44.54 0.22
C LEU A 219 -5.98 -43.53 -0.55
N TRP A 220 -6.13 -43.49 -1.88
CA TRP A 220 -5.42 -42.52 -2.70
C TRP A 220 -5.84 -41.08 -2.34
N GLU A 221 -7.13 -40.86 -2.16
CA GLU A 221 -7.66 -39.58 -1.71
C GLU A 221 -7.14 -39.22 -0.30
N LEU A 222 -7.14 -40.17 0.64
CA LEU A 222 -6.59 -39.99 1.99
C LEU A 222 -5.12 -39.53 1.95
N ASN A 223 -4.29 -40.19 1.15
CA ASN A 223 -2.89 -39.81 0.99
C ASN A 223 -2.73 -38.40 0.40
N SER A 224 -3.59 -38.03 -0.54
CA SER A 224 -3.61 -36.68 -1.12
C SER A 224 -3.98 -35.60 -0.08
N ARG A 225 -5.00 -35.87 0.75
CA ARG A 225 -5.45 -34.97 1.81
C ARG A 225 -4.42 -34.87 2.93
N LYS A 226 -3.83 -36.00 3.34
CA LYS A 226 -2.72 -36.05 4.31
C LYS A 226 -1.55 -35.19 3.85
N SER A 227 -1.13 -35.34 2.59
CA SER A 227 -0.03 -34.54 2.03
C SER A 227 -0.33 -33.03 2.05
N ARG A 228 -1.56 -32.64 1.73
CA ARG A 228 -2.02 -31.23 1.80
C ARG A 228 -2.06 -30.71 3.24
N TYR A 229 -2.58 -31.51 4.17
CA TYR A 229 -2.62 -31.17 5.59
C TYR A 229 -1.21 -30.96 6.15
N GLU A 230 -0.27 -31.88 5.87
CA GLU A 230 1.12 -31.76 6.29
C GLU A 230 1.79 -30.52 5.69
N MET A 231 1.52 -30.22 4.42
CA MET A 231 2.03 -29.01 3.76
C MET A 231 1.54 -27.74 4.46
N ILE A 232 0.25 -27.64 4.79
CA ILE A 232 -0.34 -26.48 5.48
C ILE A 232 0.20 -26.39 6.91
N SER A 233 0.33 -27.52 7.62
CA SER A 233 0.92 -27.59 8.96
C SER A 233 2.36 -27.09 8.99
N ARG A 234 3.19 -27.52 8.02
CA ARG A 234 4.55 -26.99 7.85
C ARG A 234 4.54 -25.51 7.56
N SER A 235 3.61 -25.04 6.72
CA SER A 235 3.46 -23.62 6.47
C SER A 235 3.25 -22.89 7.80
N LEU A 236 2.28 -23.28 8.63
CA LEU A 236 1.94 -22.57 9.88
C LEU A 236 3.15 -22.31 10.80
N GLN A 237 4.12 -23.24 10.82
CA GLN A 237 5.35 -23.14 11.61
C GLN A 237 6.41 -22.21 11.01
N MET A 238 6.38 -21.96 9.70
CA MET A 238 7.34 -21.09 9.04
C MET A 238 7.04 -19.61 9.31
N PRO A 239 8.07 -18.79 9.61
CA PRO A 239 7.91 -17.35 9.77
C PRO A 239 7.45 -16.70 8.46
N LEU A 240 6.54 -15.73 8.56
CA LEU A 240 6.08 -14.98 7.40
C LEU A 240 7.17 -13.99 6.94
N PRO A 241 7.40 -13.85 5.62
CA PRO A 241 8.40 -12.92 5.13
C PRO A 241 7.95 -11.47 5.35
N LYS A 242 8.89 -10.67 5.87
CA LYS A 242 8.72 -9.22 6.03
C LYS A 242 9.10 -8.50 4.75
N SER A 243 8.68 -7.24 4.64
CA SER A 243 9.07 -6.38 3.52
C SER A 243 10.58 -6.21 3.44
N TYR A 244 11.10 -6.19 2.21
CA TYR A 244 12.51 -5.95 1.96
C TYR A 244 12.76 -4.46 1.88
N ILE A 245 13.40 -3.91 2.91
CA ILE A 245 13.73 -2.49 2.96
C ILE A 245 14.94 -2.24 2.05
N VAL A 246 14.71 -1.60 0.90
CA VAL A 246 15.77 -1.20 -0.04
C VAL A 246 16.45 0.07 0.47
N SER A 247 15.63 1.03 0.89
CA SER A 247 16.09 2.28 1.49
C SER A 247 15.18 2.62 2.66
N PRO A 248 15.70 2.68 3.89
CA PRO A 248 14.93 3.20 5.01
C PRO A 248 14.71 4.71 4.84
N ALA A 249 13.67 5.23 5.49
CA ALA A 249 13.45 6.67 5.56
C ALA A 249 14.49 7.32 6.49
N VAL A 250 15.25 8.25 5.94
CA VAL A 250 16.25 9.04 6.67
C VAL A 250 15.74 10.46 6.95
N VAL A 251 16.30 11.09 7.97
CA VAL A 251 15.97 12.47 8.36
C VAL A 251 16.34 13.42 7.21
N ALA A 252 15.37 14.17 6.70
CA ALA A 252 15.61 15.09 5.59
C ALA A 252 16.30 16.37 6.06
N HIS A 253 17.42 16.73 5.42
CA HIS A 253 18.18 17.94 5.75
C HIS A 253 17.65 19.22 5.07
N LYS A 254 16.87 19.08 3.98
CA LYS A 254 16.29 20.21 3.23
C LYS A 254 14.77 20.15 3.25
N PRO A 255 14.08 21.29 3.40
CA PRO A 255 12.63 21.33 3.34
C PRO A 255 12.16 21.01 1.91
N SER A 256 11.14 20.17 1.80
CA SER A 256 10.47 19.83 0.54
C SER A 256 9.42 20.86 0.15
N TRP A 257 8.84 21.58 1.13
CA TRP A 257 7.83 22.61 0.89
C TRP A 257 7.97 23.76 1.89
N PRO A 258 7.73 25.02 1.47
CA PRO A 258 7.41 25.46 0.11
C PRO A 258 8.64 25.71 -0.79
N PRO A 259 8.59 25.38 -2.09
CA PRO A 259 9.66 25.71 -3.04
C PRO A 259 9.61 27.20 -3.41
N ARG A 260 10.17 28.04 -2.53
CA ARG A 260 10.12 29.52 -2.59
C ARG A 260 10.41 30.11 -3.96
N LEU A 261 11.49 29.67 -4.60
CA LEU A 261 11.91 30.20 -5.91
C LEU A 261 10.91 29.87 -7.01
N LEU A 262 10.43 28.62 -7.06
CA LEU A 262 9.45 28.19 -8.07
C LEU A 262 8.12 28.92 -7.90
N LEU A 263 7.63 29.07 -6.66
CA LEU A 263 6.39 29.79 -6.38
C LEU A 263 6.49 31.27 -6.76
N SER A 264 7.63 31.91 -6.45
CA SER A 264 7.84 33.33 -6.77
C SER A 264 7.91 33.55 -8.28
N LEU A 265 8.61 32.69 -9.03
CA LEU A 265 8.66 32.76 -10.49
C LEU A 265 7.29 32.48 -11.14
N ALA A 266 6.54 31.50 -10.65
CA ALA A 266 5.21 31.20 -11.14
C ALA A 266 4.24 32.37 -10.91
N ALA A 267 4.30 33.01 -9.73
CA ALA A 267 3.48 34.19 -9.44
C ALA A 267 3.82 35.38 -10.34
N VAL A 268 5.11 35.61 -10.63
CA VAL A 268 5.55 36.62 -11.59
C VAL A 268 5.00 36.34 -12.99
N ALA A 269 5.05 35.08 -13.44
CA ALA A 269 4.50 34.71 -14.75
C ALA A 269 2.99 34.95 -14.83
N ILE A 270 2.23 34.57 -13.79
CA ILE A 270 0.79 34.82 -13.70
C ILE A 270 0.49 36.33 -13.71
N PHE A 271 1.26 37.11 -12.95
CA PHE A 271 1.12 38.55 -12.92
C PHE A 271 1.38 39.19 -14.29
N ALA A 272 2.42 38.74 -15.01
CA ALA A 272 2.71 39.22 -16.35
C ALA A 272 1.57 38.92 -17.33
N VAL A 273 1.01 37.70 -17.29
CA VAL A 273 -0.15 37.31 -18.11
C VAL A 273 -1.38 38.17 -17.81
N LEU A 274 -1.68 38.38 -16.52
CA LEU A 274 -2.81 39.22 -16.10
C LEU A 274 -2.63 40.67 -16.56
N LEU A 275 -1.44 41.23 -16.46
CA LEU A 275 -1.17 42.59 -16.95
C LEU A 275 -1.34 42.72 -18.46
N ILE A 276 -0.88 41.74 -19.23
CA ILE A 276 -1.08 41.71 -20.69
C ILE A 276 -2.58 41.68 -21.01
N PHE A 277 -3.35 40.84 -20.30
CA PHE A 277 -4.78 40.71 -20.50
C PHE A 277 -5.56 41.98 -20.14
N VAL A 278 -5.21 42.63 -19.03
CA VAL A 278 -5.79 43.91 -18.62
C VAL A 278 -5.49 45.01 -19.64
N GLU A 279 -4.28 45.06 -20.20
CA GLU A 279 -3.94 46.07 -21.22
C GLU A 279 -4.70 45.84 -22.53
N ILE A 280 -4.94 44.58 -22.93
CA ILE A 280 -5.78 44.24 -24.09
C ILE A 280 -7.22 44.75 -23.87
N ILE A 281 -7.83 44.40 -22.72
CA ILE A 281 -9.21 44.82 -22.41
C ILE A 281 -9.33 46.34 -22.34
N ARG A 282 -8.35 47.02 -21.70
CA ARG A 282 -8.39 48.49 -21.57
C ARG A 282 -8.41 49.16 -22.94
N ARG A 283 -7.78 48.55 -23.95
CA ARG A 283 -7.75 49.08 -25.31
C ARG A 283 -9.02 48.75 -26.10
N ASP A 284 -9.60 47.57 -25.92
CA ASP A 284 -10.89 47.23 -26.54
C ASP A 284 -12.06 48.07 -26.00
N ALA A 285 -11.92 48.58 -24.77
CA ALA A 285 -12.88 49.46 -24.12
C ALA A 285 -12.67 50.96 -24.39
N ALA A 286 -11.59 51.35 -25.10
CA ALA A 286 -11.21 52.74 -25.39
C ALA A 286 -11.38 53.07 -26.88
#